data_AF-A0A366H8R6-F1
#
_entry.id   AF-A0A366H8R6-F1
#
_cell.length_a   1.000
_cell.length_b   1.000
_cell.length_c   1.000
_cell.angle_alpha   90.00
_cell.angle_beta   90.00
_cell.angle_gamma   90.00
#
_symmetry.space_group_name_H-M   'P 1'
#
loop_
_entity.id
_entity.type
_entity.pdbx_description
1 polymer ?
#
loop_
_entity_poly.entity_id
_entity_poly.type
_entity_poly.pdbx_seq_one_letter_code
_entity_poly.pdbx_strand_id
1 'polypeptide(L)'
;MLVFSSKAKAGWDVSQTAARESHGLPAQVVFVWVPGPAAEYPTMAVALQDVADDGKLNQLRLLSVTKLLSDDNFQKEVFQQLEAIAPKDLKEALESAGNMHNPKMTALRPSFEKAVLTTPTVLRFKEDLARHQLEIAGASCEKFSFATTGGSKRVFGFLTLTLAGASNKAPAP
;
A
#
# COMPACT_ATOMS: atom_id res chain seq x y z
N MET A 1 -5.64 -24.62 11.33
CA MET A 1 -4.26 -24.59 10.80
C MET A 1 -4.30 -23.81 9.50
N LEU A 2 -3.83 -22.56 9.50
CA LEU A 2 -3.76 -21.73 8.28
C LEU A 2 -2.63 -22.29 7.42
N VAL A 3 -2.96 -22.83 6.25
CA VAL A 3 -1.97 -23.24 5.25
C VAL A 3 -1.68 -22.03 4.38
N PHE A 4 -0.55 -21.38 4.63
CA PHE A 4 0.00 -20.36 3.75
C PHE A 4 0.76 -21.07 2.63
N SER A 5 0.20 -21.17 1.42
CA SER A 5 1.03 -21.49 0.26
C SER A 5 1.57 -20.19 -0.32
N SER A 6 2.62 -19.64 0.30
CA SER A 6 3.37 -18.54 -0.29
C SER A 6 4.22 -19.08 -1.43
N LYS A 7 3.86 -18.76 -2.67
CA LYS A 7 4.85 -18.73 -3.75
C LYS A 7 5.44 -17.32 -3.75
N ALA A 8 6.28 -17.03 -2.76
CA ALA A 8 7.00 -15.77 -2.71
C ALA A 8 8.01 -15.75 -3.86
N LYS A 9 7.78 -14.90 -4.85
CA LYS A 9 8.75 -14.63 -5.93
C LYS A 9 8.66 -13.16 -6.29
N ALA A 10 9.46 -12.39 -5.55
CA ALA A 10 9.84 -10.98 -5.70
C ALA A 10 10.11 -10.45 -4.30
N GLY A 11 10.50 -9.19 -4.18
CA GLY A 11 10.29 -8.43 -2.96
C GLY A 11 8.79 -8.19 -2.78
N TRP A 12 7.97 -9.18 -3.13
CA TRP A 12 6.54 -9.27 -3.10
C TRP A 12 6.19 -10.72 -2.75
N ASP A 13 5.55 -10.93 -1.60
CA ASP A 13 4.95 -12.20 -1.24
C ASP A 13 3.50 -12.21 -1.72
N VAL A 14 3.08 -13.30 -2.36
CA VAL A 14 1.69 -13.52 -2.77
C VAL A 14 1.06 -14.39 -1.71
N SER A 15 0.34 -13.76 -0.78
CA SER A 15 -0.46 -14.48 0.21
C SER A 15 -1.85 -14.74 -0.37
N GLN A 16 -2.14 -16.01 -0.62
CA GLN A 16 -3.51 -16.47 -0.83
C GLN A 16 -4.16 -16.71 0.54
N THR A 17 -5.11 -15.86 0.92
CA THR A 17 -5.94 -16.16 2.09
C THR A 17 -7.02 -17.17 1.71
N ALA A 18 -6.72 -18.46 1.83
CA ALA A 18 -7.68 -19.57 1.69
C ALA A 18 -8.77 -19.57 2.79
N ALA A 19 -8.59 -18.77 3.85
CA ALA A 19 -9.51 -18.70 5.00
C ALA A 19 -10.94 -18.24 4.67
N ARG A 20 -11.22 -17.86 3.41
CA ARG A 20 -12.52 -17.35 2.98
C ARG A 20 -13.33 -18.33 2.14
N GLU A 21 -12.71 -19.38 1.58
CA GLU A 21 -13.43 -20.40 0.81
C GLU A 21 -14.35 -21.25 1.70
N SER A 22 -13.99 -21.47 2.96
CA SER A 22 -14.84 -22.17 3.95
C SER A 22 -16.12 -21.42 4.31
N HIS A 23 -16.25 -20.15 3.91
CA HIS A 23 -17.41 -19.29 4.17
C HIS A 23 -18.07 -18.75 2.90
N GLY A 24 -17.75 -19.30 1.72
CA GLY A 24 -18.36 -18.88 0.44
C GLY A 24 -17.91 -17.51 -0.07
N LEU A 25 -16.80 -16.96 0.47
CA LEU A 25 -16.21 -15.72 -0.01
C LEU A 25 -15.06 -16.04 -0.99
N PRO A 26 -14.98 -15.36 -2.14
CA PRO A 26 -13.95 -15.66 -3.15
C PRO A 26 -12.55 -15.43 -2.58
N ALA A 27 -11.61 -16.29 -2.98
CA ALA A 27 -10.20 -16.14 -2.65
C ALA A 27 -9.72 -14.73 -3.05
N GLN A 28 -9.01 -14.06 -2.13
CA GLN A 28 -8.37 -12.78 -2.39
C GLN A 28 -6.87 -13.01 -2.46
N VAL A 29 -6.27 -12.53 -3.55
CA VAL A 29 -4.82 -12.47 -3.70
C VAL A 29 -4.36 -11.14 -3.14
N VAL A 30 -3.45 -11.20 -2.16
CA VAL A 30 -2.78 -10.02 -1.60
C VAL A 30 -1.31 -10.07 -2.01
N PHE A 31 -0.84 -9.00 -2.65
CA PHE A 31 0.58 -8.79 -2.91
C PHE A 31 1.17 -8.03 -1.73
N VAL A 32 2.23 -8.55 -1.13
CA VAL A 32 2.86 -7.95 0.05
C VAL A 32 4.27 -7.51 -0.30
N TRP A 33 4.54 -6.21 -0.32
CA TRP A 33 5.90 -5.72 -0.57
C TRP A 33 6.85 -6.12 0.56
N VAL A 34 7.98 -6.69 0.19
CA VAL A 34 9.09 -7.13 1.03
C VAL A 34 10.36 -6.41 0.57
N PRO A 35 11.03 -5.63 1.43
CA PRO A 35 12.26 -4.95 1.09
C PRO A 35 13.41 -5.96 0.93
N GLY A 36 14.28 -5.72 -0.06
CA GLY A 36 15.51 -6.48 -0.27
C GLY A 36 16.27 -5.99 -1.52
N PRO A 37 17.51 -6.45 -1.74
CA PRO A 37 18.31 -6.01 -2.88
C PRO A 37 17.60 -6.35 -4.20
N ALA A 38 17.46 -5.36 -5.08
CA ALA A 38 16.73 -5.50 -6.35
C ALA A 38 17.26 -6.64 -7.25
N ALA A 39 18.51 -7.06 -7.05
CA ALA A 39 19.11 -8.18 -7.77
C ALA A 39 18.58 -9.57 -7.32
N GLU A 40 18.04 -9.69 -6.11
CA GLU A 40 17.58 -10.96 -5.52
C GLU A 40 16.06 -11.15 -5.63
N TYR A 41 15.36 -10.15 -6.17
CA TYR A 41 13.92 -10.03 -6.09
C TYR A 41 13.32 -9.54 -7.41
N PRO A 42 12.43 -10.29 -8.07
CA PRO A 42 11.73 -9.79 -9.25
C PRO A 42 11.01 -8.46 -9.03
N THR A 43 10.89 -7.68 -10.10
CA THR A 43 10.17 -6.40 -10.11
C THR A 43 8.66 -6.62 -9.96
N MET A 44 7.92 -5.56 -9.63
CA MET A 44 6.45 -5.63 -9.57
C MET A 44 5.85 -6.09 -10.91
N ALA A 45 6.38 -5.63 -12.04
CA ALA A 45 5.98 -6.07 -13.37
C ALA A 45 6.14 -7.59 -13.57
N VAL A 46 7.27 -8.17 -13.13
CA VAL A 46 7.49 -9.62 -13.22
C VAL A 46 6.50 -10.38 -12.33
N ALA A 47 6.29 -9.93 -11.09
CA ALA A 47 5.35 -10.57 -10.17
C ALA A 47 3.89 -10.49 -10.66
N LEU A 48 3.49 -9.38 -11.29
CA LEU A 48 2.18 -9.23 -11.91
C LEU A 48 2.01 -10.16 -13.12
N GLN A 49 3.04 -10.31 -13.94
CA GLN A 49 3.03 -11.25 -15.07
C GLN A 49 2.85 -12.69 -14.59
N ASP A 50 3.58 -13.12 -13.55
CA ASP A 50 3.43 -14.46 -12.99
C ASP A 50 1.99 -14.73 -12.52
N VAL A 51 1.34 -13.75 -11.88
CA VAL A 51 -0.06 -13.89 -11.43
C VAL A 51 -1.06 -13.84 -12.58
N ALA A 52 -0.73 -13.13 -13.65
CA ALA A 52 -1.49 -13.16 -14.90
C ALA A 52 -1.38 -14.54 -15.58
N ASP A 53 -0.18 -15.11 -15.66
CA ASP A 53 0.08 -16.44 -16.23
C ASP A 53 -0.63 -17.55 -15.43
N ASP A 54 -0.73 -17.38 -14.10
CA ASP A 54 -1.52 -18.23 -13.21
C ASP A 54 -3.06 -18.06 -13.36
N GLY A 55 -3.53 -17.11 -14.18
CA GLY A 55 -4.95 -16.82 -14.39
C GLY A 55 -5.66 -16.18 -13.19
N LYS A 56 -4.92 -15.61 -12.23
CA LYS A 56 -5.44 -15.12 -10.94
C LYS A 56 -5.48 -13.61 -10.81
N LEU A 57 -5.12 -12.89 -11.86
CA LEU A 57 -5.09 -11.43 -11.86
C LEU A 57 -6.44 -10.81 -11.46
N ASN A 58 -7.54 -11.42 -11.89
CA ASN A 58 -8.90 -11.00 -11.53
C ASN A 58 -9.25 -11.20 -10.03
N GLN A 59 -8.41 -11.86 -9.24
CA GLN A 59 -8.56 -12.04 -7.79
C GLN A 59 -7.67 -11.08 -6.98
N LEU A 60 -6.78 -10.35 -7.65
CA LEU A 60 -5.92 -9.36 -7.02
C LEU A 60 -6.75 -8.13 -6.63
N ARG A 61 -6.78 -7.82 -5.33
CA ARG A 61 -7.60 -6.72 -4.77
C ARG A 61 -6.83 -5.77 -3.88
N LEU A 62 -5.69 -6.19 -3.34
CA LEU A 62 -4.94 -5.42 -2.35
C LEU A 62 -3.44 -5.56 -2.59
N LEU A 63 -2.72 -4.44 -2.44
CA LEU A 63 -1.28 -4.41 -2.24
C LEU A 63 -1.00 -3.99 -0.80
N SER A 64 -0.47 -4.90 0.01
CA SER A 64 0.10 -4.53 1.31
C SER A 64 1.49 -3.96 1.09
N VAL A 65 1.65 -2.67 1.37
CA VAL A 65 2.92 -1.93 1.17
C VAL A 65 3.44 -1.35 2.47
N THR A 66 3.02 -1.93 3.59
CA THR A 66 3.40 -1.51 4.95
C THR A 66 4.91 -1.33 5.12
N LYS A 67 5.70 -2.20 4.50
CA LYS A 67 7.16 -2.14 4.63
C LYS A 67 7.75 -0.87 3.99
N LEU A 68 7.08 -0.21 3.04
CA LEU A 68 7.53 1.08 2.49
C LEU A 68 7.59 2.16 3.58
N LEU A 69 6.79 2.07 4.64
CA LEU A 69 6.88 2.99 5.77
C LEU A 69 8.22 2.85 6.54
N SER A 70 8.99 1.78 6.32
CA SER A 70 10.35 1.66 6.85
C SER A 70 11.42 2.27 5.92
N ASP A 71 11.08 2.58 4.66
CA ASP A 71 12.00 3.15 3.68
C ASP A 71 12.14 4.68 3.84
N ASP A 72 13.37 5.18 3.81
CA ASP A 72 13.67 6.61 4.03
C ASP A 72 13.19 7.49 2.87
N ASN A 73 13.31 7.02 1.63
CA ASN A 73 12.88 7.78 0.47
C ASN A 73 11.36 7.89 0.43
N PHE A 74 10.66 6.79 0.69
CA PHE A 74 9.21 6.79 0.74
C PHE A 74 8.67 7.67 1.88
N GLN A 75 9.29 7.64 3.05
CA GLN A 75 8.95 8.58 4.15
C GLN A 75 9.10 10.03 3.68
N LYS A 76 10.22 10.37 3.05
CA LYS A 76 10.45 11.72 2.53
C LYS A 76 9.40 12.12 1.49
N GLU A 77 9.07 11.24 0.55
CA GLU A 77 8.03 11.47 -0.46
C GLU A 77 6.68 11.77 0.21
N VAL A 78 6.26 10.95 1.17
CA VAL A 78 4.99 11.14 1.89
C VAL A 78 4.96 12.46 2.64
N PHE A 79 6.03 12.81 3.38
CA PHE A 79 6.10 14.07 4.12
C PHE A 79 6.06 15.28 3.20
N GLN A 80 6.77 15.24 2.07
CA GLN A 80 6.72 16.30 1.06
C GLN A 80 5.30 16.49 0.49
N GLN A 81 4.61 15.39 0.18
CA GLN A 81 3.24 15.46 -0.32
C GLN A 81 2.28 15.98 0.76
N LEU A 82 2.42 15.53 2.00
CA LEU A 82 1.60 16.00 3.13
C LEU A 82 1.81 17.48 3.45
N GLU A 83 3.05 17.96 3.44
CA GLU A 83 3.38 19.37 3.64
C GLU A 83 2.77 20.25 2.55
N ALA A 84 2.70 19.76 1.31
CA ALA A 84 2.09 20.47 0.21
C ALA A 84 0.55 20.58 0.33
N ILE A 85 -0.14 19.52 0.78
CA ILE A 85 -1.61 19.46 0.74
C ILE A 85 -2.30 19.73 2.07
N ALA A 86 -1.61 19.53 3.20
CA ALA A 86 -2.17 19.67 4.54
C ALA A 86 -1.10 20.12 5.56
N PRO A 87 -0.40 21.25 5.34
CA PRO A 87 0.71 21.69 6.19
C PRO A 87 0.31 21.95 7.64
N LYS A 88 -0.89 22.50 7.85
CA LYS A 88 -1.41 22.79 9.20
C LYS A 88 -1.69 21.51 9.98
N ASP A 89 -2.44 20.57 9.39
CA ASP A 89 -2.79 19.30 10.03
C ASP A 89 -1.54 18.47 10.31
N LEU A 90 -0.58 18.49 9.38
CA LEU A 90 0.72 17.84 9.56
C LEU A 90 1.47 18.41 10.77
N LYS A 91 1.60 19.74 10.85
CA LYS A 91 2.25 20.41 11.98
C LYS A 91 1.59 20.05 13.30
N GLU A 92 0.27 20.18 13.38
CA GLU A 92 -0.48 19.90 14.60
C GLU A 92 -0.34 18.44 15.04
N ALA A 93 -0.36 17.49 14.10
CA ALA A 93 -0.17 16.08 14.36
C ALA A 93 1.27 15.74 14.80
N LEU A 94 2.29 16.41 14.23
CA LEU A 94 3.69 16.23 14.64
C LEU A 94 3.96 16.75 16.05
N GLU A 95 3.38 17.90 16.42
CA GLU A 95 3.47 18.47 17.78
C GLU A 95 2.83 17.56 18.84
N SER A 96 1.95 16.66 18.42
CA SER A 96 1.20 15.76 19.30
C SER A 96 1.59 14.28 19.10
N ALA A 97 2.72 14.03 18.44
CA ALA A 97 3.28 12.71 18.25
C ALA A 97 3.63 12.04 19.60
N GLY A 98 3.30 10.74 19.74
CA GLY A 98 3.48 9.98 20.97
C GLY A 98 2.20 9.77 21.80
N ASN A 99 1.10 10.47 21.47
CA ASN A 99 -0.22 10.17 22.01
C ASN A 99 -1.02 9.31 21.02
N MET A 100 -1.21 8.02 21.34
CA MET A 100 -1.87 7.03 20.48
C MET A 100 -3.37 7.29 20.27
N HIS A 101 -4.02 8.09 21.14
CA HIS A 101 -5.44 8.47 21.02
C HIS A 101 -5.63 9.89 20.49
N ASN A 102 -4.62 10.43 19.82
CA ASN A 102 -4.63 11.81 19.37
C ASN A 102 -5.62 12.06 18.21
N PRO A 103 -6.67 12.87 18.42
CA PRO A 103 -7.67 13.15 17.38
C PRO A 103 -7.07 13.84 16.14
N LYS A 104 -5.90 14.50 16.29
CA LYS A 104 -5.19 15.13 15.18
C LYS A 104 -4.62 14.13 14.19
N MET A 105 -4.24 12.93 14.65
CA MET A 105 -3.85 11.83 13.75
C MET A 105 -5.04 11.33 12.93
N THR A 106 -6.22 11.27 13.54
CA THR A 106 -7.46 10.92 12.85
C THR A 106 -7.81 11.96 11.78
N ALA A 107 -7.69 13.25 12.10
CA ALA A 107 -7.92 14.34 11.15
C ALA A 107 -6.91 14.35 9.99
N LEU A 108 -5.64 14.00 10.24
CA LEU A 108 -4.61 13.95 9.21
C LEU A 108 -4.77 12.76 8.25
N ARG A 109 -5.46 11.69 8.65
CA ARG A 109 -5.53 10.42 7.91
C ARG A 109 -5.99 10.57 6.45
N PRO A 110 -7.09 11.28 6.11
CA PRO A 110 -7.51 11.42 4.72
C PRO A 110 -6.45 12.11 3.85
N SER A 111 -5.78 13.13 4.40
CA SER A 111 -4.67 13.81 3.73
C SER A 111 -3.47 12.88 3.56
N PHE A 112 -3.15 12.06 4.56
CA PHE A 112 -2.10 11.04 4.45
C PHE A 112 -2.40 10.03 3.33
N GLU A 113 -3.61 9.48 3.28
CA GLU A 113 -4.01 8.51 2.25
C GLU A 113 -3.94 9.14 0.85
N LYS A 114 -4.36 10.39 0.71
CA LYS A 114 -4.21 11.15 -0.54
C LYS A 114 -2.74 11.38 -0.92
N ALA A 115 -1.91 11.77 0.05
CA ALA A 115 -0.48 12.00 -0.15
C ALA A 115 0.24 10.72 -0.62
N VAL A 116 -0.08 9.57 -0.01
CA VAL A 116 0.47 8.28 -0.46
C VAL A 116 0.18 8.04 -1.94
N LEU A 117 -1.04 8.29 -2.39
CA LEU A 117 -1.45 8.05 -3.79
C LEU A 117 -0.77 8.97 -4.81
N THR A 118 -0.14 10.06 -4.37
CA THR A 118 0.60 11.01 -5.21
C THR A 118 2.12 10.90 -5.07
N THR A 119 2.62 9.99 -4.23
CA THR A 119 4.06 9.73 -4.13
C THR A 119 4.63 9.18 -5.44
N PRO A 120 5.85 9.57 -5.85
CA PRO A 120 6.54 8.98 -7.00
C PRO A 120 6.59 7.45 -6.96
N THR A 121 6.80 6.86 -5.78
CA THR A 121 6.78 5.39 -5.61
C THR A 121 5.44 4.78 -6.01
N VAL A 122 4.33 5.32 -5.51
CA VAL A 122 3.00 4.79 -5.85
C VAL A 122 2.59 5.10 -7.30
N LEU A 123 3.05 6.21 -7.87
CA LEU A 123 2.84 6.51 -9.29
C LEU A 123 3.49 5.44 -10.19
N ARG A 124 4.69 4.96 -9.86
CA ARG A 124 5.32 3.84 -10.57
C ARG A 124 4.51 2.55 -10.45
N PHE A 125 3.94 2.27 -9.26
CA PHE A 125 3.04 1.12 -9.12
C PHE A 125 1.81 1.24 -10.02
N LYS A 126 1.23 2.44 -10.17
CA LYS A 126 0.10 2.66 -11.09
C LYS A 126 0.49 2.34 -12.53
N GLU A 127 1.68 2.73 -12.97
CA GLU A 127 2.18 2.43 -14.32
C GLU A 127 2.32 0.92 -14.55
N ASP A 128 2.91 0.20 -13.60
CA ASP A 128 3.07 -1.25 -13.70
C ASP A 128 1.72 -1.99 -13.68
N LEU A 129 0.78 -1.58 -12.82
CA LEU A 129 -0.57 -2.15 -12.74
C LEU A 129 -1.40 -1.88 -14.02
N ALA A 130 -1.25 -0.70 -14.61
CA ALA A 130 -2.01 -0.32 -15.81
C ALA A 130 -1.72 -1.23 -17.01
N ARG A 131 -0.49 -1.78 -17.12
CA ARG A 131 -0.13 -2.79 -18.14
C ARG A 131 -0.97 -4.06 -18.03
N HIS A 132 -1.53 -4.32 -16.85
CA HIS A 132 -2.39 -5.47 -16.54
C HIS A 132 -3.86 -5.07 -16.34
N GLN A 133 -4.29 -3.88 -16.81
CA GLN A 133 -5.66 -3.36 -16.66
C GLN A 133 -6.13 -3.29 -15.20
N LEU A 134 -5.19 -3.05 -14.28
CA LEU A 134 -5.47 -2.79 -12.87
C LEU A 134 -5.19 -1.32 -12.55
N GLU A 135 -5.94 -0.78 -11.61
CA GLU A 135 -5.73 0.57 -11.08
C GLU A 135 -5.75 0.57 -9.55
N ILE A 136 -5.04 1.54 -8.95
CA ILE A 136 -5.13 1.80 -7.51
C ILE A 136 -6.35 2.68 -7.26
N ALA A 137 -7.37 2.10 -6.64
CA ALA A 137 -8.62 2.77 -6.29
C ALA A 137 -8.53 3.59 -4.99
N GLY A 138 -7.60 3.25 -4.10
CA GLY A 138 -7.44 3.96 -2.83
C GLY A 138 -6.24 3.50 -2.02
N ALA A 139 -5.95 4.25 -0.95
CA ALA A 139 -4.98 3.89 0.08
C ALA A 139 -5.69 3.86 1.43
N SER A 140 -5.24 3.00 2.33
CA SER A 140 -5.72 2.92 3.71
C SER A 140 -4.55 2.70 4.66
N CYS A 141 -4.59 3.36 5.82
CA CYS A 141 -3.61 3.15 6.87
C CYS A 141 -4.24 2.82 8.21
N GLU A 142 -3.97 1.60 8.70
CA GLU A 142 -4.35 1.20 10.06
C GLU A 142 -3.24 1.50 11.05
N LYS A 143 -3.60 1.75 12.32
CA LYS A 143 -2.66 2.13 13.39
C LYS A 143 -1.72 3.31 13.02
N PHE A 144 -2.23 4.21 12.17
CA PHE A 144 -1.54 5.41 11.70
C PHE A 144 -1.09 6.30 12.87
N SER A 145 0.22 6.50 13.01
CA SER A 145 0.84 7.28 14.06
C SER A 145 2.17 7.86 13.61
N PHE A 146 2.70 8.85 14.34
CA PHE A 146 4.08 9.29 14.22
C PHE A 146 4.93 8.70 15.34
N ALA A 147 6.09 8.16 14.99
CA ALA A 147 7.13 7.74 15.91
C ALA A 147 8.40 8.55 15.71
N THR A 148 9.23 8.67 16.74
CA THR A 148 10.56 9.28 16.63
C THR A 148 11.59 8.17 16.61
N THR A 149 12.35 8.07 15.53
CA THR A 149 13.42 7.06 15.36
C THR A 149 14.69 7.78 14.93
N GLY A 150 15.78 7.63 15.70
CA GLY A 150 17.06 8.28 15.37
C GLY A 150 16.97 9.81 15.27
N GLY A 151 16.10 10.45 16.05
CA GLY A 151 15.89 11.91 16.02
C GLY A 151 14.96 12.42 14.91
N SER A 152 14.49 11.55 14.00
CA SER A 152 13.56 11.92 12.92
C SER A 152 12.14 11.41 13.20
N LYS A 153 11.12 12.21 12.86
CA LYS A 153 9.72 11.79 12.89
C LYS A 153 9.43 10.92 11.67
N ARG A 154 8.77 9.79 11.89
CA ARG A 154 8.38 8.83 10.84
C ARG A 154 6.93 8.44 10.99
N VAL A 155 6.26 8.21 9.86
CA VAL A 155 4.96 7.56 9.86
C VAL A 155 5.11 6.09 10.20
N PHE A 156 4.23 5.59 11.06
CA PHE A 156 4.05 4.18 11.37
C PHE A 156 2.59 3.76 11.17
N GLY A 157 2.38 2.52 10.71
CA GLY A 157 1.06 1.95 10.51
C GLY A 157 1.11 0.72 9.60
N PHE A 158 -0.07 0.19 9.26
CA PHE A 158 -0.24 -0.81 8.22
C PHE A 158 -0.81 -0.13 6.99
N LEU A 159 -0.01 -0.05 5.93
CA LEU A 159 -0.37 0.61 4.69
C LEU A 159 -0.80 -0.41 3.63
N THR A 160 -1.98 -0.18 3.07
CA THR A 160 -2.55 -1.01 2.01
C THR A 160 -3.09 -0.14 0.89
N LEU A 161 -2.91 -0.59 -0.36
CA LEU A 161 -3.49 0.00 -1.56
C LEU A 161 -4.59 -0.91 -2.08
N THR A 162 -5.78 -0.36 -2.31
CA THR A 162 -6.91 -1.10 -2.90
C THR A 162 -6.82 -1.06 -4.41
N LEU A 163 -7.03 -2.21 -5.04
CA LEU A 163 -6.99 -2.38 -6.49
C LEU A 163 -8.38 -2.59 -7.07
N ALA A 164 -8.61 -2.02 -8.25
CA ALA A 164 -9.78 -2.26 -9.09
C ALA A 164 -9.35 -2.65 -10.50
N GLY A 165 -10.23 -3.35 -11.22
CA GLY A 165 -10.06 -3.55 -12.67
C GLY A 165 -10.41 -2.26 -13.40
N ALA A 166 -9.64 -1.91 -14.43
CA ALA A 166 -9.78 -0.66 -15.19
C ALA A 166 -11.13 -0.52 -15.95
N SER A 167 -11.98 -1.55 -15.95
CA SER A 167 -13.24 -1.61 -16.71
C SER A 167 -14.51 -1.23 -15.93
N ASN A 168 -14.41 -0.61 -14.74
CA ASN A 168 -15.58 -0.07 -14.03
C ASN A 168 -15.82 1.44 -14.25
N LYS A 169 -15.16 2.05 -15.24
CA LYS A 169 -15.66 3.34 -15.77
C LYS A 169 -16.89 3.07 -16.64
N ALA A 170 -18.06 3.33 -16.08
CA ALA A 170 -19.25 3.54 -16.89
C ALA A 170 -18.92 4.58 -17.98
N PRO A 171 -19.38 4.38 -19.24
CA PRO A 171 -19.24 5.42 -20.26
C PRO A 171 -19.89 6.70 -19.73
N ALA A 172 -19.16 7.82 -19.82
CA ALA A 172 -19.70 9.13 -19.46
C ALA A 172 -20.96 9.41 -20.32
N PRO A 173 -21.98 10.08 -19.75
CA PRO A 173 -23.22 10.39 -20.45
C PRO A 173 -23.02 11.29 -21.67
#